data_AF-V9IIV0-F1
#
_entry.id   AF-V9IIV0-F1
#
_cell.length_a   1.000
_cell.length_b   1.000
_cell.length_c   1.000
_cell.angle_alpha   90.00
_cell.angle_beta   90.00
_cell.angle_gamma   90.00
#
_symmetry.space_group_name_H-M   'P 1'
#
loop_
_entity.id
_entity.type
_entity.pdbx_description
1 polymer ?
#
loop_
_entity_poly.entity_id
_entity_poly.type
_entity_poly.pdbx_seq_one_letter_code
_entity_poly.pdbx_strand_id
1 'polypeptide(L)'
;MLGQKTSTNCIACCAFIVIGFWLGVDQEHIAGSLSVLGTIFGVLGSLTLSLYSIHMKQVLPTLNQDIWLLSYYNNAYSIIIFLPLIIINGEHITVYNYDKIGSFYFWLVMIIGGICGFAIGYATALQIKVTSPLTHNISGTAKACVQTILATYWFNEEKSFMWWISNFIVLSASAMYAKLRQLDLSKKI
;
A
#
# COMPACT_ATOMS: atom_id res chain seq x y z
N MET A 1 15.71 -5.02 13.16
CA MET A 1 14.56 -5.69 13.80
C MET A 1 14.25 -7.10 13.25
N LEU A 2 14.53 -7.43 11.98
CA LEU A 2 14.36 -8.80 11.44
C LEU A 2 15.69 -9.53 11.09
N GLY A 3 16.85 -8.89 11.28
CA GLY A 3 18.17 -9.50 11.04
C GLY A 3 18.51 -9.83 9.58
N GLN A 4 17.63 -9.52 8.61
CA GLN A 4 17.87 -9.81 7.20
C GLN A 4 18.90 -8.85 6.60
N LYS A 5 20.03 -9.39 6.11
CA LYS A 5 20.98 -8.61 5.30
C LYS A 5 20.41 -8.38 3.90
N THR A 6 20.30 -7.12 3.51
CA THR A 6 19.99 -6.70 2.13
C THR A 6 21.29 -6.49 1.36
N SER A 7 21.35 -6.98 0.13
CA SER A 7 22.47 -6.74 -0.78
C SER A 7 22.62 -5.24 -1.08
N THR A 8 23.85 -4.74 -1.17
CA THR A 8 24.15 -3.34 -1.52
C THR A 8 23.48 -2.92 -2.83
N ASN A 9 23.35 -3.86 -3.78
CA ASN A 9 22.66 -3.63 -5.05
C ASN A 9 21.16 -3.37 -4.86
N CYS A 10 20.51 -4.03 -3.89
CA CYS A 10 19.11 -3.77 -3.55
C CYS A 10 18.92 -2.38 -2.94
N ILE A 11 19.89 -1.91 -2.13
CA ILE A 11 19.87 -0.56 -1.54
C ILE A 11 20.00 0.49 -2.64
N ALA A 12 20.87 0.28 -3.62
CA ALA A 12 20.99 1.16 -4.77
C ALA A 12 19.67 1.27 -5.55
N CYS A 13 18.97 0.15 -5.79
CA CYS A 13 17.64 0.19 -6.41
C CYS A 13 16.63 1.02 -5.60
N CYS A 14 16.61 0.90 -4.27
CA CYS A 14 15.76 1.74 -3.43
C CYS A 14 16.09 3.24 -3.58
N ALA A 15 17.37 3.61 -3.69
CA ALA A 15 17.75 5.00 -3.94
C ALA A 15 17.24 5.50 -5.30
N PHE A 16 17.32 4.69 -6.35
CA PHE A 16 16.74 5.04 -7.66
C PHE A 16 15.22 5.21 -7.62
N ILE A 17 14.50 4.38 -6.85
CA ILE A 17 13.04 4.54 -6.64
C ILE A 17 12.74 5.90 -5.98
N VAL A 18 13.50 6.28 -4.96
CA VAL A 18 13.33 7.57 -4.26
C VAL A 18 13.59 8.75 -5.20
N ILE A 19 14.66 8.69 -6.01
CA ILE A 19 14.98 9.71 -7.01
C ILE A 19 13.86 9.83 -8.05
N GLY A 20 13.39 8.69 -8.57
CA GLY A 20 12.28 8.66 -9.52
C GLY A 20 11.02 9.28 -8.94
N PHE A 21 10.68 8.95 -7.69
CA PHE A 21 9.51 9.50 -7.00
C PHE A 21 9.63 11.01 -6.79
N TRP A 22 10.80 11.50 -6.35
CA TRP A 22 11.05 12.93 -6.16
C TRP A 22 10.80 13.71 -7.45
N LEU A 23 11.32 13.20 -8.57
CA LEU A 23 11.15 13.79 -9.89
C LEU A 23 9.68 13.85 -10.33
N GLY A 24 8.88 12.85 -9.95
CA GLY A 24 7.44 12.84 -10.19
C GLY A 24 6.67 13.84 -9.33
N VAL A 25 7.04 13.96 -8.05
CA VAL A 25 6.43 14.92 -7.12
C VAL A 25 6.67 16.36 -7.55
N ASP A 26 7.87 16.67 -8.05
CA ASP A 26 8.19 18.01 -8.57
C ASP A 26 7.27 18.42 -9.73
N GLN A 27 7.00 17.49 -10.65
CA GLN A 27 6.08 17.72 -11.77
C GLN A 27 4.62 17.94 -11.31
N GLU A 28 4.14 17.16 -10.34
CA GLU A 28 2.80 17.35 -9.76
C GLU A 28 2.69 18.64 -8.94
N HIS A 29 3.78 19.08 -8.29
CA HIS A 29 3.84 20.37 -7.62
C HIS A 29 3.68 21.52 -8.61
N ILE A 30 4.40 21.47 -9.74
CA ILE A 30 4.31 22.47 -10.82
C ILE A 30 2.90 22.48 -11.44
N ALA A 31 2.25 21.32 -11.54
CA ALA A 31 0.87 21.20 -12.02
C ALA A 31 -0.19 21.73 -11.05
N GLY A 32 0.18 22.10 -9.82
CA GLY A 32 -0.73 22.66 -8.81
C GLY A 32 -1.69 21.67 -8.15
N SER A 33 -1.56 20.36 -8.43
CA SER A 33 -2.37 19.29 -7.83
C SER A 33 -1.87 18.86 -6.44
N LEU A 34 -0.64 19.27 -6.06
CA LEU A 34 0.02 18.77 -4.85
C LEU A 34 -0.46 19.48 -3.57
N SER A 35 -1.07 18.72 -2.66
CA SER A 35 -1.38 19.16 -1.30
C SER A 35 -0.24 18.84 -0.33
N VAL A 36 0.36 19.85 0.30
CA VAL A 36 1.43 19.68 1.29
C VAL A 36 0.97 18.84 2.49
N LEU A 37 -0.25 19.10 2.97
CA LEU A 37 -0.86 18.34 4.06
C LEU A 37 -1.07 16.87 3.66
N GLY A 38 -1.54 16.64 2.43
CA GLY A 38 -1.69 15.30 1.85
C GLY A 38 -0.35 14.56 1.76
N THR A 39 0.72 15.24 1.36
CA THR A 39 2.08 14.68 1.33
C THR A 39 2.55 14.25 2.71
N ILE A 40 2.36 15.08 3.75
CA ILE A 40 2.74 14.74 5.14
C ILE A 40 1.98 13.51 5.61
N PHE A 41 0.65 13.48 5.45
CA PHE A 41 -0.15 12.31 5.82
C PHE A 41 0.21 11.06 5.00
N GLY A 42 0.57 11.22 3.72
CA GLY A 42 1.04 10.13 2.88
C GLY A 42 2.37 9.53 3.35
N VAL A 43 3.32 10.38 3.77
CA VAL A 43 4.61 9.93 4.35
C VAL A 43 4.37 9.21 5.68
N LEU A 44 3.59 9.78 6.59
CA LEU A 44 3.26 9.17 7.88
C LEU A 44 2.49 7.85 7.71
N GLY A 45 1.56 7.79 6.76
CA GLY A 45 0.84 6.57 6.40
C GLY A 45 1.79 5.49 5.88
N SER A 46 2.74 5.85 5.02
CA SER A 46 3.75 4.92 4.50
C SER A 46 4.67 4.38 5.59
N LEU A 47 5.10 5.24 6.53
CA LEU A 47 5.89 4.84 7.69
C LEU A 47 5.11 3.86 8.58
N THR A 48 3.86 4.19 8.92
CA THR A 48 3.00 3.34 9.76
C THR A 48 2.74 1.98 9.09
N LEU A 49 2.46 1.97 7.78
CA LEU A 49 2.28 0.74 7.01
C LEU A 49 3.55 -0.13 7.00
N SER A 50 4.73 0.49 6.86
CA SER A 50 6.00 -0.23 6.92
C SER A 50 6.23 -0.88 8.29
N LEU A 51 5.95 -0.17 9.38
CA LEU A 51 6.04 -0.70 10.74
C LEU A 51 5.04 -1.84 10.97
N TYR A 52 3.80 -1.66 10.52
CA TYR A 52 2.77 -2.70 10.57
C TYR A 52 3.21 -3.98 9.84
N SER A 53 3.74 -3.86 8.62
CA SER A 53 4.20 -5.02 7.84
C SER A 53 5.36 -5.77 8.50
N ILE A 54 6.27 -5.05 9.18
CA ILE A 54 7.36 -5.64 9.96
C ILE A 54 6.81 -6.37 11.18
N HIS A 55 5.93 -5.73 11.94
CA HIS A 55 5.33 -6.30 13.15
C HIS A 55 4.49 -7.54 12.82
N MET A 56 3.69 -7.48 11.75
CA MET A 56 2.92 -8.61 11.24
C MET A 56 3.83 -9.82 10.95
N LYS A 57 4.97 -9.60 10.27
CA LYS A 57 5.94 -10.68 9.98
C LYS A 57 6.58 -11.25 11.25
N GLN A 58 6.77 -10.45 12.30
CA GLN A 58 7.31 -10.89 13.58
C GLN A 58 6.33 -11.68 14.43
N VAL A 59 5.03 -11.35 14.37
CA VAL A 59 3.97 -12.03 15.12
C VAL A 59 3.50 -13.30 14.41
N LEU A 60 3.56 -13.37 13.08
CA LEU A 60 3.08 -14.53 12.33
C LEU A 60 3.64 -15.90 12.79
N PRO A 61 4.92 -16.05 13.20
CA PRO A 61 5.44 -17.28 13.80
C PRO A 61 4.77 -17.68 15.13
N THR A 62 4.29 -16.74 15.95
CA THR A 62 3.62 -17.06 17.22
C THR A 62 2.20 -17.58 17.01
N LEU A 63 1.61 -17.33 15.83
CA LEU A 63 0.30 -17.81 15.41
C LEU A 63 0.38 -19.09 14.55
N ASN A 64 1.43 -19.91 14.70
CA ASN A 64 1.67 -21.10 13.88
C ASN A 64 1.64 -20.84 12.36
N GLN A 65 2.03 -19.63 11.94
CA GLN A 65 1.97 -19.21 10.54
C GLN A 65 0.55 -19.17 9.94
N ASP A 66 -0.50 -19.12 10.76
CA ASP A 66 -1.88 -19.06 10.30
C ASP A 66 -2.30 -17.62 9.96
N ILE A 67 -2.59 -17.39 8.67
CA ILE A 67 -3.04 -16.09 8.16
C ILE A 67 -4.52 -15.85 8.50
N TRP A 68 -5.33 -16.89 8.57
CA TRP A 68 -6.76 -16.76 8.87
C TRP A 68 -6.96 -16.28 10.30
N LEU A 69 -6.24 -16.88 11.24
CA LEU A 69 -6.26 -16.47 12.64
C LEU A 69 -5.75 -15.02 12.81
N LEU A 70 -4.66 -14.66 12.12
CA LEU A 70 -4.17 -13.29 12.11
C LEU A 70 -5.21 -12.31 11.56
N SER A 71 -5.83 -12.63 10.42
CA SER A 71 -6.86 -11.79 9.80
C SER A 71 -8.07 -11.63 10.72
N TYR A 72 -8.50 -12.70 11.40
CA TYR A 72 -9.57 -12.66 12.38
C TYR A 72 -9.25 -11.68 13.52
N TYR A 73 -8.09 -11.81 14.16
CA TYR A 73 -7.68 -10.88 15.21
C TYR A 73 -7.61 -9.44 14.71
N ASN A 74 -7.00 -9.21 13.54
CA ASN A 74 -6.85 -7.87 12.99
C ASN A 74 -8.20 -7.21 12.70
N ASN A 75 -9.15 -7.94 12.11
CA ASN A 75 -10.50 -7.42 11.83
C ASN A 75 -11.30 -7.19 13.12
N ALA A 76 -11.22 -8.10 14.10
CA ALA A 76 -11.90 -7.96 15.38
C ALA A 76 -11.42 -6.72 16.14
N TYR A 77 -10.10 -6.53 16.25
CA TYR A 77 -9.54 -5.32 16.86
C TYR A 77 -9.88 -4.05 16.07
N SER A 78 -9.89 -4.13 14.73
CA SER A 78 -10.27 -3.00 13.88
C SER A 78 -11.69 -2.53 14.16
N ILE A 79 -12.67 -3.44 14.31
CA ILE A 79 -14.05 -3.06 14.64
C ILE A 79 -14.12 -2.27 15.96
N ILE A 80 -13.40 -2.73 16.98
CA ILE A 80 -13.37 -2.09 18.30
C ILE A 80 -12.72 -0.71 18.22
N ILE A 81 -11.61 -0.58 17.48
CA ILE A 81 -10.86 0.68 17.34
C ILE A 81 -11.60 1.68 16.44
N PHE A 82 -12.26 1.23 15.38
CA PHE A 82 -12.98 2.13 14.47
C PHE A 82 -14.21 2.76 15.12
N LEU A 83 -14.88 2.08 16.05
CA LEU A 83 -16.08 2.61 16.71
C LEU A 83 -15.86 3.97 17.41
N PRO A 84 -14.85 4.16 18.30
CA PRO A 84 -14.58 5.48 18.88
C PRO A 84 -14.10 6.50 17.84
N LEU A 85 -13.35 6.08 16.80
CA LEU A 85 -12.95 7.00 15.73
C LEU A 85 -14.15 7.56 14.96
N ILE A 86 -15.14 6.73 14.63
CA ILE A 86 -16.39 7.15 13.95
C ILE A 86 -17.15 8.18 14.79
N ILE A 87 -17.17 8.00 16.12
CA ILE A 87 -17.83 8.92 17.04
C ILE A 87 -17.08 10.26 17.09
N ILE A 88 -15.75 10.23 17.28
CA ILE A 88 -14.91 11.43 17.40
C ILE A 88 -14.93 12.27 16.12
N ASN A 89 -14.94 11.63 14.94
CA ASN A 89 -15.00 12.32 13.65
C ASN A 89 -16.41 12.80 13.26
N GLY A 90 -17.44 12.48 14.05
CA GLY A 90 -18.83 12.89 13.76
C GLY A 90 -19.51 12.12 12.63
N GLU A 91 -18.87 11.07 12.09
CA GLU A 91 -19.38 10.28 10.97
C GLU A 91 -20.70 9.57 11.27
N HIS A 92 -20.95 9.24 12.55
CA HIS A 92 -22.21 8.66 13.01
C HIS A 92 -23.44 9.52 12.66
N ILE A 93 -23.30 10.85 12.68
CA ILE A 93 -24.39 11.78 12.32
C ILE A 93 -24.64 11.73 10.81
N THR A 94 -23.56 11.72 10.03
CA THR A 94 -23.63 11.62 8.56
C THR A 94 -24.27 10.31 8.12
N VAL A 95 -23.92 9.20 8.76
CA VAL A 95 -24.50 7.88 8.47
C VAL A 95 -25.98 7.83 8.84
N TYR A 96 -26.37 8.35 10.01
CA TYR A 96 -27.77 8.38 10.44
C TYR A 96 -28.66 9.20 9.51
N ASN A 97 -28.16 10.34 9.03
CA ASN A 97 -28.89 11.22 8.11
C ASN A 97 -28.79 10.79 6.64
N TYR A 98 -28.17 9.65 6.33
CA TYR A 98 -28.02 9.20 4.95
C TYR A 98 -29.30 8.56 4.43
N ASP A 99 -30.00 9.25 3.53
CA ASP A 99 -31.31 8.84 3.00
C ASP A 99 -31.35 7.41 2.41
N LYS A 100 -30.22 6.90 1.91
CA LYS A 100 -30.15 5.59 1.26
C LYS A 100 -29.62 4.49 2.18
N ILE A 101 -29.48 4.73 3.49
CA ILE A 101 -28.99 3.71 4.42
C ILE A 101 -29.90 2.47 4.47
N GLY A 102 -31.20 2.63 4.23
CA GLY A 102 -32.15 1.52 4.13
C GLY A 102 -32.20 0.83 2.75
N SER A 103 -31.45 1.34 1.75
CA SER A 103 -31.51 0.82 0.39
C SER A 103 -30.79 -0.51 0.26
N PHE A 104 -31.45 -1.48 -0.38
CA PHE A 104 -30.82 -2.76 -0.71
C PHE A 104 -29.55 -2.58 -1.55
N TYR A 105 -29.56 -1.65 -2.51
CA TYR A 105 -28.40 -1.37 -3.36
C TYR A 105 -27.20 -0.86 -2.55
N PHE A 106 -27.44 -0.02 -1.53
CA PHE A 106 -26.38 0.46 -0.64
C PHE A 106 -25.71 -0.71 0.09
N TRP A 107 -26.49 -1.58 0.71
CA TRP A 107 -25.95 -2.74 1.43
C TRP A 107 -25.28 -3.76 0.50
N LEU A 108 -25.79 -3.94 -0.72
CA LEU A 108 -25.15 -4.79 -1.72
C LEU A 108 -23.74 -4.28 -2.04
N VAL A 109 -23.59 -2.98 -2.37
CA VAL A 109 -22.28 -2.39 -2.66
C VAL A 109 -21.36 -2.44 -1.44
N MET A 110 -21.89 -2.21 -0.23
CA MET A 110 -21.14 -2.32 1.02
C MET A 110 -20.63 -3.76 1.26
N ILE A 111 -21.44 -4.78 1.02
CA ILE A 111 -21.04 -6.19 1.17
C ILE A 111 -19.98 -6.55 0.13
N ILE A 112 -20.15 -6.16 -1.14
CA ILE A 112 -19.14 -6.41 -2.17
C ILE A 112 -17.83 -5.72 -1.80
N GLY A 113 -17.89 -4.45 -1.38
CA GLY A 113 -16.72 -3.71 -0.92
C GLY A 113 -16.03 -4.38 0.27
N GLY A 114 -16.80 -4.89 1.24
CA GLY A 114 -16.30 -5.64 2.39
C GLY A 114 -15.60 -6.94 2.00
N ILE A 115 -16.18 -7.72 1.07
CA ILE A 115 -15.58 -8.95 0.54
C ILE A 115 -14.27 -8.62 -0.20
N CYS A 116 -14.26 -7.60 -1.05
CA CYS A 116 -13.05 -7.17 -1.75
C CYS A 116 -11.97 -6.68 -0.76
N GLY A 117 -12.35 -5.90 0.25
CA GLY A 117 -11.45 -5.42 1.30
C GLY A 117 -10.83 -6.56 2.10
N PHE A 118 -11.65 -7.53 2.51
CA PHE A 118 -11.18 -8.73 3.20
C PHE A 118 -10.22 -9.54 2.31
N ALA A 119 -10.56 -9.74 1.03
CA ALA A 119 -9.71 -10.46 0.08
C ALA A 119 -8.34 -9.78 -0.12
N ILE A 120 -8.31 -8.45 -0.26
CA ILE A 120 -7.07 -7.68 -0.36
C ILE A 120 -6.26 -7.77 0.94
N GLY A 121 -6.91 -7.70 2.10
CA GLY A 121 -6.26 -7.87 3.40
C GLY A 121 -5.60 -9.25 3.54
N TYR A 122 -6.32 -10.31 3.16
CA TYR A 122 -5.79 -11.67 3.15
C TYR A 122 -4.61 -11.82 2.17
N ALA A 123 -4.76 -11.34 0.93
CA ALA A 123 -3.70 -11.41 -0.08
C ALA A 123 -2.44 -10.64 0.35
N THR A 124 -2.62 -9.50 1.01
CA THR A 124 -1.52 -8.69 1.59
C THR A 124 -0.78 -9.46 2.68
N ALA A 125 -1.52 -10.07 3.62
CA ALA A 125 -0.94 -10.90 4.66
C ALA A 125 -0.20 -12.11 4.07
N LEU A 126 -0.77 -12.77 3.06
CA LEU A 126 -0.13 -13.87 2.34
C LEU A 126 1.15 -13.42 1.65
N GLN A 127 1.14 -12.28 0.95
CA GLN A 127 2.31 -11.73 0.30
C GLN A 127 3.44 -11.45 1.30
N ILE A 128 3.13 -10.81 2.43
CA ILE A 128 4.12 -10.55 3.49
C ILE A 128 4.63 -11.87 4.09
N LYS A 129 3.76 -12.88 4.28
CA LYS A 129 4.13 -14.22 4.77
C LYS A 129 5.14 -14.90 3.85
N VAL A 130 4.90 -14.94 2.55
CA VAL A 130 5.76 -15.68 1.60
C VAL A 130 6.99 -14.87 1.16
N THR A 131 6.96 -13.55 1.31
CA THR A 131 8.07 -12.66 0.94
C THR A 131 8.67 -11.96 2.16
N SER A 132 9.11 -10.70 2.00
CA SER A 132 9.60 -9.85 3.07
C SER A 132 8.77 -8.56 3.13
N PRO A 133 8.66 -7.91 4.30
CA PRO A 133 8.01 -6.60 4.42
C PRO A 133 8.50 -5.57 3.41
N LEU A 134 9.82 -5.55 3.14
CA LEU A 134 10.42 -4.68 2.13
C LEU A 134 9.93 -4.99 0.71
N THR A 135 9.85 -6.28 0.36
CA THR A 135 9.37 -6.72 -0.96
C THR A 135 7.89 -6.38 -1.15
N HIS A 136 7.07 -6.51 -0.11
CA HIS A 136 5.68 -6.08 -0.14
C HIS A 136 5.56 -4.58 -0.41
N ASN A 137 6.34 -3.74 0.29
CA ASN A 137 6.30 -2.30 0.09
C ASN A 137 6.73 -1.89 -1.33
N ILE A 138 7.79 -2.48 -1.87
CA ILE A 138 8.26 -2.20 -3.25
C ILE A 138 7.22 -2.67 -4.29
N SER A 139 6.61 -3.84 -4.07
CA SER A 139 5.49 -4.30 -4.89
C SER A 139 4.29 -3.35 -4.81
N GLY A 140 4.03 -2.77 -3.64
CA GLY A 140 3.00 -1.75 -3.44
C GLY A 140 3.28 -0.48 -4.23
N THR A 141 4.52 0.01 -4.22
CA THR A 141 4.96 1.16 -5.03
C THR A 141 4.78 0.90 -6.52
N ALA A 142 5.20 -0.27 -7.01
CA ALA A 142 5.02 -0.65 -8.41
C ALA A 142 3.54 -0.73 -8.79
N LYS A 143 2.70 -1.35 -7.95
CA LYS A 143 1.24 -1.42 -8.14
C LYS A 143 0.63 -0.01 -8.25
N ALA A 144 0.98 0.89 -7.32
CA ALA A 144 0.47 2.26 -7.33
C ALA A 144 0.91 3.01 -8.59
N CYS A 145 2.17 2.89 -9.00
CA CYS A 145 2.68 3.52 -10.21
C CYS A 145 1.97 3.02 -11.49
N VAL A 146 1.78 1.71 -11.63
CA VAL A 146 0.98 1.13 -12.74
C VAL A 146 -0.46 1.63 -12.69
N GLN A 147 -1.08 1.67 -11.52
CA GLN A 147 -2.44 2.18 -11.35
C GLN A 147 -2.55 3.64 -11.79
N THR A 148 -1.57 4.49 -11.47
CA THR A 148 -1.56 5.89 -11.90
C THR A 148 -1.41 6.01 -13.42
N ILE A 149 -0.52 5.24 -14.05
CA ILE A 149 -0.40 5.23 -15.52
C ILE A 149 -1.70 4.76 -16.18
N LEU A 150 -2.35 3.72 -15.66
CA LEU A 150 -3.63 3.27 -16.19
C LEU A 150 -4.72 4.34 -16.04
N ALA A 151 -4.71 5.07 -14.92
CA ALA A 151 -5.64 6.16 -14.69
C ALA A 151 -5.44 7.30 -15.69
N THR A 152 -4.20 7.69 -16.04
CA THR A 152 -3.97 8.75 -17.04
C THR A 152 -4.52 8.37 -18.40
N TYR A 153 -4.36 7.11 -18.83
CA TYR A 153 -4.98 6.61 -20.06
C TYR A 153 -6.51 6.58 -19.99
N TRP A 154 -7.08 6.11 -18.88
CA TRP A 154 -8.53 5.97 -18.73
C TRP A 154 -9.25 7.33 -18.68
N PHE A 155 -8.67 8.29 -17.96
CA PHE A 155 -9.24 9.63 -17.80
C PHE A 155 -8.78 10.63 -18.88
N ASN A 156 -7.96 10.19 -19.84
CA ASN A 156 -7.36 11.04 -20.89
C ASN A 156 -6.65 12.27 -20.31
N GLU A 157 -5.90 12.08 -19.22
CA GLU A 157 -5.10 13.15 -18.62
C GLU A 157 -3.78 13.33 -19.39
N GLU A 158 -3.51 14.57 -19.82
CA GLU A 158 -2.21 14.91 -20.37
C GLU A 158 -1.19 15.15 -19.25
N LYS A 159 -0.03 14.48 -19.37
CA LYS A 159 1.07 14.61 -18.42
C LYS A 159 2.35 14.99 -19.13
N SER A 160 3.19 15.76 -18.44
CA SER A 160 4.51 16.18 -18.91
C SER A 160 5.42 14.99 -19.23
N PHE A 161 6.32 15.17 -20.19
CA PHE A 161 7.32 14.16 -20.55
C PHE A 161 8.17 13.71 -19.34
N MET A 162 8.49 14.63 -18.44
CA MET A 162 9.32 14.34 -17.26
C MET A 162 8.57 13.48 -16.23
N TRP A 163 7.23 13.59 -16.17
CA TRP A 163 6.39 12.71 -15.37
C TRP A 163 6.43 11.26 -15.89
N TRP A 164 6.46 11.07 -17.21
CA TRP A 164 6.63 9.75 -17.81
C TRP A 164 7.99 9.13 -17.49
N ILE A 165 9.06 9.93 -17.53
CA ILE A 165 10.39 9.50 -17.12
C ILE A 165 10.40 9.06 -15.65
N SER A 166 9.79 9.84 -14.75
CA SER A 166 9.64 9.48 -13.32
C SER A 166 9.05 8.08 -13.16
N ASN A 167 7.89 7.84 -13.76
CA ASN A 167 7.18 6.57 -13.62
C ASN A 167 7.98 5.42 -14.24
N PHE A 168 8.64 5.64 -15.38
CA PHE A 168 9.52 4.63 -15.98
C PHE A 168 10.70 4.27 -15.09
N ILE A 169 11.35 5.25 -14.44
CA ILE A 169 12.43 5.01 -13.48
C ILE A 169 11.92 4.20 -12.29
N VAL A 170 10.78 4.58 -11.71
CA VAL A 170 10.20 3.87 -10.54
C VAL A 170 9.86 2.42 -10.88
N LEU A 171 9.24 2.16 -12.03
CA LEU A 171 8.89 0.80 -12.47
C LEU A 171 10.13 -0.04 -12.79
N SER A 172 11.09 0.50 -13.54
CA SER A 172 12.30 -0.21 -13.90
C SER A 172 13.16 -0.53 -12.67
N ALA A 173 13.31 0.41 -11.73
CA ALA A 173 14.03 0.18 -10.48
C ALA A 173 13.32 -0.87 -9.60
N SER A 174 11.97 -0.86 -9.54
CA SER A 174 11.18 -1.86 -8.83
C SER A 174 11.33 -3.27 -9.45
N ALA A 175 11.32 -3.36 -10.78
CA ALA A 175 11.53 -4.61 -11.50
C ALA A 175 12.97 -5.14 -11.31
N MET A 176 13.97 -4.26 -11.35
CA MET A 176 15.36 -4.61 -11.08
C MET A 176 15.56 -5.11 -9.65
N TYR A 177 14.94 -4.44 -8.67
CA TYR A 177 14.92 -4.91 -7.28
C TYR A 177 14.34 -6.33 -7.17
N ALA A 178 13.20 -6.59 -7.81
CA ALA A 178 12.56 -7.91 -7.78
C ALA A 178 13.49 -9.00 -8.35
N LYS A 179 14.14 -8.73 -9.49
CA LYS A 179 15.11 -9.66 -10.12
C LYS A 179 16.31 -9.93 -9.22
N LEU A 180 16.91 -8.88 -8.64
CA LEU A 180 18.05 -9.03 -7.72
C LEU A 180 17.67 -9.82 -6.48
N ARG A 181 16.48 -9.56 -5.92
CA ARG A 181 15.98 -10.28 -4.75
C ARG A 181 15.74 -11.75 -5.06
N GLN A 182 15.21 -12.07 -6.25
CA GLN A 182 15.04 -13.45 -6.71
C GLN A 182 16.38 -14.18 -6.81
N LEU A 183 17.41 -13.54 -7.37
CA LEU A 183 18.76 -14.10 -7.47
C LEU A 183 19.41 -14.30 -6.09
N ASP A 184 19.19 -13.38 -5.14
CA ASP A 184 19.69 -13.50 -3.77
C ASP A 184 19.03 -14.66 -3.01
N LEU A 185 17.75 -14.94 -3.29
CA LEU A 185 17.03 -16.08 -2.73
C LEU A 185 17.51 -17.40 -3.36
N SER A 186 17.72 -17.45 -4.68
CA SER A 186 18.19 -18.67 -5.35
C SER A 186 19.61 -19.06 -4.96
N LYS A 187 20.46 -18.12 -4.56
CA LYS A 187 21.82 -18.39 -4.07
C LYS A 187 21.89 -18.96 -2.65
N LYS A 188 20.78 -18.90 -1.89
CA LYS A 188 20.70 -19.39 -0.51
C LYS A 188 20.07 -20.78 -0.39
N ILE A 189 19.56 -21.31 -1.51
CA ILE A 189 19.07 -22.68 -1.66
C ILE A 189 20.25 -23.53 -2.12
#